data_AF-A0A3P6AXH0-F1
#
_entry.id   AF-A0A3P6AXH0-F1
#
_cell.length_a   1.000
_cell.length_b   1.000
_cell.length_c   1.000
_cell.angle_alpha   90.00
_cell.angle_beta   90.00
_cell.angle_gamma   90.00
#
_symmetry.space_group_name_H-M   'P 1'
#
loop_
_entity.id
_entity.type
_entity.pdbx_description
1 polymer ?
#
loop_
_entity_poly.entity_id
_entity_poly.type
_entity_poly.pdbx_seq_one_letter_code
_entity_poly.pdbx_strand_id
1 'polypeptide(L)'
;MASIRRTLSPLYHDRPFDNGGAPFSPSSISSRTSKHNSSQFLSFLTATTDPKPSRRGPWRRPFYQFLAFFLIGFLLGMTPFGQIDDVNGTDRSNFEIKPPNNVKREEVGIDGVSFVAEEKKKEDFDLVVPRKLVIVVTPTYNRAMQGYYLNRVAQTLRLVEPPVLWIVVEGNAASFETSEILRKTGVMYRHLVCKRNMTSIKDRGVHQRNTALEHIELHKLDGIVYFADDDNVYSLELFQSLREIRRFGTWPVAMLAPSKNKAILEGPVCNGSQVIGWHTNEKSKRLRRFHVDMSGFAFNSTILWDPKRWKRPFPHPTRQLDTVKEGFQETTFIEQVVADESDMEGVPSACSRILNWHLHLDALDVPYPQGWVMQKNLEAVITVR
;
A
#
# COMPACT_ATOMS: atom_id res chain seq x y z
N MET A 1 3.81 -2.45 -22.73
CA MET A 1 2.36 -2.61 -22.99
C MET A 1 1.59 -2.12 -21.77
N ALA A 2 1.04 -0.90 -21.84
CA ALA A 2 0.13 -0.38 -20.85
C ALA A 2 -1.25 -1.03 -21.05
N SER A 3 -1.88 -1.52 -19.97
CA SER A 3 -3.24 -2.04 -20.00
C SER A 3 -4.18 -0.95 -19.51
N ILE A 4 -4.70 -0.13 -20.44
CA ILE A 4 -5.76 0.83 -20.14
C ILE A 4 -7.09 0.10 -20.35
N ARG A 5 -7.83 -0.18 -19.27
CA ARG A 5 -9.24 -0.57 -19.36
C ARG A 5 -10.08 0.46 -18.60
N ARG A 6 -10.85 1.26 -19.35
CA ARG A 6 -12.02 1.97 -18.82
C ARG A 6 -13.18 0.97 -18.77
N THR A 7 -13.87 0.86 -17.65
CA THR A 7 -15.12 0.11 -17.55
C THR A 7 -16.25 1.07 -17.19
N LEU A 8 -17.30 1.05 -18.02
CA LEU A 8 -18.56 1.78 -17.85
C LEU A 8 -19.37 1.21 -16.67
N SER A 9 -20.06 2.09 -15.96
CA SER A 9 -20.94 1.78 -14.82
C SER A 9 -22.16 0.92 -15.21
N PRO A 10 -22.73 0.09 -14.32
CA PRO A 10 -23.95 -0.65 -14.61
C PRO A 10 -25.20 0.22 -14.45
N LEU A 11 -26.11 0.11 -15.42
CA LEU A 11 -27.46 0.66 -15.43
C LEU A 11 -28.36 -0.02 -14.40
N TYR A 12 -29.14 0.80 -13.69
CA TYR A 12 -30.25 0.39 -12.83
C TYR A 12 -31.41 -0.21 -13.63
N HIS A 13 -31.99 -1.29 -13.14
CA HIS A 13 -33.34 -1.72 -13.49
C HIS A 13 -34.20 -1.83 -12.23
N ASP A 14 -35.10 -0.86 -12.07
CA ASP A 14 -36.28 -0.96 -11.22
C ASP A 14 -37.41 -1.66 -11.98
N ARG A 15 -38.12 -2.58 -11.30
CA ARG A 15 -39.60 -2.64 -11.33
C ARG A 15 -40.16 -3.52 -10.19
N PRO A 16 -41.30 -3.12 -9.58
CA PRO A 16 -41.95 -3.80 -8.46
C PRO A 16 -43.12 -4.70 -8.91
N PHE A 17 -43.63 -5.60 -8.06
CA PHE A 17 -45.06 -5.87 -7.89
C PHE A 17 -45.36 -6.77 -6.66
N ASP A 18 -46.60 -6.62 -6.19
CA ASP A 18 -47.19 -6.79 -4.87
C ASP A 18 -47.89 -8.16 -4.60
N ASN A 19 -48.19 -8.39 -3.31
CA ASN A 19 -49.26 -9.25 -2.70
C ASN A 19 -49.19 -10.79 -2.89
N GLY A 20 -49.50 -11.67 -1.95
CA GLY A 20 -50.18 -11.62 -0.65
C GLY A 20 -51.05 -12.88 -0.51
N GLY A 21 -51.06 -13.56 0.66
CA GLY A 21 -52.12 -14.53 1.04
C GLY A 21 -51.70 -15.99 1.31
N ALA A 22 -51.74 -16.41 2.58
CA ALA A 22 -51.86 -17.80 3.06
C ALA A 22 -53.33 -18.30 2.84
N PRO A 23 -53.82 -19.52 3.27
CA PRO A 23 -53.39 -20.36 4.41
C PRO A 23 -53.58 -21.91 4.30
N PHE A 24 -53.23 -22.60 5.41
CA PHE A 24 -53.68 -23.92 5.92
C PHE A 24 -52.84 -25.20 5.70
N SER A 25 -52.36 -25.75 6.83
CA SER A 25 -51.98 -27.16 7.14
C SER A 25 -53.26 -28.01 7.40
N PRO A 26 -53.28 -29.32 7.81
CA PRO A 26 -52.27 -30.16 8.50
C PRO A 26 -52.17 -31.63 7.96
N SER A 27 -51.22 -32.49 8.37
CA SER A 27 -51.34 -33.36 9.54
C SER A 27 -50.18 -34.37 9.65
N SER A 28 -49.93 -34.74 10.91
CA SER A 28 -48.92 -35.59 11.55
C SER A 28 -49.13 -37.11 11.41
N ILE A 29 -48.09 -37.92 11.72
CA ILE A 29 -48.10 -38.99 12.75
C ILE A 29 -46.70 -39.60 12.97
N SER A 30 -46.37 -39.88 14.24
CA SER A 30 -45.15 -40.53 14.79
C SER A 30 -45.22 -42.08 14.69
N SER A 31 -44.20 -42.94 14.87
CA SER A 31 -43.38 -43.21 16.07
C SER A 31 -42.38 -44.38 15.84
N ARG A 32 -41.23 -44.33 16.54
CA ARG A 32 -40.33 -45.35 17.18
C ARG A 32 -40.78 -46.84 17.22
N THR A 33 -39.98 -47.93 17.29
CA THR A 33 -38.69 -48.31 17.98
C THR A 33 -38.29 -49.77 17.58
N SER A 34 -37.02 -50.20 17.46
CA SER A 34 -36.23 -51.11 18.36
C SER A 34 -35.28 -51.97 17.48
N LYS A 35 -33.94 -52.01 17.63
CA LYS A 35 -32.98 -52.75 18.52
C LYS A 35 -32.61 -54.22 18.13
N HIS A 36 -31.28 -54.49 18.19
CA HIS A 36 -30.50 -55.77 18.26
C HIS A 36 -30.27 -56.54 16.93
N ASN A 37 -29.11 -57.18 16.62
CA ASN A 37 -27.88 -57.55 17.36
C ASN A 37 -26.78 -58.07 16.37
N SER A 38 -25.49 -58.06 16.81
CA SER A 38 -24.32 -58.97 16.54
C SER A 38 -24.05 -59.55 15.13
N SER A 39 -22.85 -59.83 14.61
CA SER A 39 -21.44 -60.08 15.03
C SER A 39 -20.69 -60.43 13.72
N GLN A 40 -19.50 -59.92 13.37
CA GLN A 40 -18.12 -60.32 13.74
C GLN A 40 -17.48 -61.45 12.86
N PHE A 41 -16.18 -61.26 12.51
CA PHE A 41 -15.12 -62.16 11.96
C PHE A 41 -15.03 -62.38 10.43
N LEU A 42 -13.95 -61.96 9.71
CA LEU A 42 -12.56 -62.53 9.57
C LEU A 42 -12.59 -63.97 9.03
N SER A 43 -11.84 -64.46 8.04
CA SER A 43 -10.51 -64.13 7.48
C SER A 43 -10.16 -65.09 6.31
N PHE A 44 -9.40 -64.58 5.32
CA PHE A 44 -8.27 -65.20 4.59
C PHE A 44 -8.39 -66.40 3.61
N LEU A 45 -8.09 -66.08 2.33
CA LEU A 45 -7.17 -66.66 1.32
C LEU A 45 -7.08 -68.17 1.01
N THR A 46 -7.24 -68.51 -0.29
CA THR A 46 -6.32 -69.38 -1.08
C THR A 46 -6.34 -69.01 -2.57
N ALA A 47 -5.15 -69.06 -3.20
CA ALA A 47 -4.79 -68.78 -4.60
C ALA A 47 -5.24 -69.92 -5.59
N THR A 48 -5.13 -69.93 -6.94
CA THR A 48 -4.18 -69.43 -7.96
C THR A 48 -4.79 -69.55 -9.39
N THR A 49 -4.44 -68.63 -10.32
CA THR A 49 -4.20 -68.76 -11.81
C THR A 49 -5.28 -69.40 -12.73
N ASP A 50 -5.72 -68.90 -13.91
CA ASP A 50 -5.10 -68.10 -14.98
C ASP A 50 -6.15 -67.71 -16.10
N PRO A 51 -5.86 -67.06 -17.26
CA PRO A 51 -6.27 -65.69 -17.61
C PRO A 51 -7.33 -65.54 -18.74
N LYS A 52 -7.92 -64.33 -18.90
CA LYS A 52 -8.64 -63.88 -20.12
C LYS A 52 -8.72 -62.34 -20.25
N PRO A 53 -8.88 -61.78 -21.47
CA PRO A 53 -8.13 -60.62 -21.96
C PRO A 53 -8.67 -59.24 -21.57
N SER A 54 -7.74 -58.28 -21.52
CA SER A 54 -7.95 -56.87 -21.20
C SER A 54 -8.97 -56.19 -22.13
N ARG A 55 -10.09 -55.73 -21.57
CA ARG A 55 -10.92 -54.69 -22.17
C ARG A 55 -10.19 -53.35 -22.04
N ARG A 56 -9.48 -52.93 -23.09
CA ARG A 56 -8.89 -51.58 -23.18
C ARG A 56 -10.01 -50.56 -23.38
N GLY A 57 -10.15 -49.64 -22.42
CA GLY A 57 -11.22 -48.63 -22.38
C GLY A 57 -11.15 -47.56 -23.50
N PRO A 58 -12.25 -46.80 -23.71
CA PRO A 58 -12.49 -45.99 -24.93
C PRO A 58 -11.66 -44.70 -25.02
N TRP A 59 -10.80 -44.41 -24.04
CA TRP A 59 -10.18 -43.10 -23.85
C TRP A 59 -8.86 -42.87 -24.60
N ARG A 60 -8.33 -43.88 -25.28
CA ARG A 60 -7.07 -43.72 -26.02
C ARG A 60 -7.21 -42.84 -27.26
N ARG A 61 -8.36 -42.88 -27.96
CA ARG A 61 -8.59 -42.11 -29.19
C ARG A 61 -8.59 -40.59 -28.98
N PRO A 62 -9.32 -40.01 -28.00
CA PRO A 62 -9.29 -38.56 -27.78
C PRO A 62 -7.94 -38.05 -27.25
N PHE A 63 -7.17 -38.89 -26.54
CA PHE A 63 -5.86 -38.51 -26.01
C PHE A 63 -4.81 -38.31 -27.11
N TYR A 64 -4.74 -39.21 -28.08
CA TYR A 64 -3.81 -39.05 -29.21
C TYR A 64 -4.18 -37.88 -30.11
N GLN A 65 -5.48 -37.58 -30.23
CA GLN A 65 -5.95 -36.43 -30.99
C GLN A 65 -5.57 -35.11 -30.31
N PHE A 66 -5.69 -35.02 -28.97
CA PHE A 66 -5.23 -33.86 -28.21
C PHE A 66 -3.70 -33.68 -28.30
N LEU A 67 -2.94 -34.77 -28.21
CA LEU A 67 -1.48 -34.73 -28.33
C LEU A 67 -1.02 -34.25 -29.71
N ALA A 68 -1.72 -34.66 -30.78
CA ALA A 68 -1.42 -34.22 -32.14
C ALA A 68 -1.63 -32.70 -32.32
N PHE A 69 -2.75 -32.16 -31.82
CA PHE A 69 -2.99 -30.71 -31.89
C PHE A 69 -2.01 -29.90 -31.01
N PHE A 70 -1.62 -30.43 -29.86
CA PHE A 70 -0.61 -29.80 -29.00
C PHE A 70 0.75 -29.71 -29.71
N LEU A 71 1.19 -30.78 -30.36
CA LEU A 71 2.47 -30.81 -31.09
C LEU A 71 2.48 -29.88 -32.31
N ILE A 72 1.36 -29.78 -33.04
CA ILE A 72 1.23 -28.85 -34.18
C ILE A 72 1.29 -27.39 -33.69
N GLY A 73 0.59 -27.06 -32.59
CA GLY A 73 0.66 -25.72 -32.00
C GLY A 73 2.05 -25.38 -31.44
N PHE A 74 2.74 -26.36 -30.86
CA PHE A 74 4.11 -26.19 -30.36
C PHE A 74 5.11 -25.93 -31.50
N LEU A 75 5.00 -26.66 -32.62
CA LEU A 75 5.86 -26.46 -33.79
C LEU A 75 5.60 -25.12 -34.49
N LEU A 76 4.35 -24.66 -34.56
CA LEU A 76 4.00 -23.33 -35.06
C LEU A 76 4.46 -22.21 -34.12
N GLY A 77 4.59 -22.48 -32.82
CA GLY A 77 5.11 -21.52 -31.83
C GLY A 77 6.63 -21.38 -31.83
N MET A 78 7.36 -22.28 -32.50
CA MET A 78 8.83 -22.25 -32.58
C MET A 78 9.37 -21.81 -33.94
N THR A 79 8.53 -21.36 -34.88
CA THR A 79 9.03 -20.71 -36.09
C THR A 79 9.54 -19.31 -35.74
N PRO A 80 10.81 -18.98 -36.00
CA PRO A 80 11.32 -17.64 -35.74
C PRO A 80 10.66 -16.68 -36.75
N PHE A 81 9.83 -15.78 -36.25
CA PHE A 81 9.36 -14.66 -37.05
C PHE A 81 10.56 -13.83 -37.49
N GLY A 82 10.59 -13.57 -38.80
CA GLY A 82 11.71 -12.99 -39.53
C GLY A 82 12.25 -11.70 -38.91
N GLN A 83 13.57 -11.63 -38.95
CA GLN A 83 14.41 -10.48 -38.72
C GLN A 83 14.01 -9.35 -39.66
N ILE A 84 13.55 -8.22 -39.10
CA ILE A 84 13.42 -6.95 -39.82
C ILE A 84 14.71 -6.19 -39.54
N ASP A 85 15.52 -6.05 -40.60
CA ASP A 85 16.67 -5.15 -40.62
C ASP A 85 16.14 -3.71 -40.65
N ASP A 86 16.38 -2.94 -39.59
CA ASP A 86 16.21 -1.49 -39.61
C ASP A 86 17.56 -0.80 -39.84
N VAL A 87 17.51 0.05 -40.86
CA VAL A 87 18.58 0.76 -41.56
C VAL A 87 19.31 1.77 -40.67
N ASN A 88 20.63 1.82 -40.84
CA ASN A 88 21.53 2.87 -40.37
C ASN A 88 20.98 4.28 -40.63
N GLY A 89 20.69 5.00 -39.55
CA GLY A 89 20.44 6.44 -39.55
C GLY A 89 21.35 7.14 -38.54
N THR A 90 22.63 7.29 -38.88
CA THR A 90 23.55 8.22 -38.23
C THR A 90 23.15 9.64 -38.59
N ASP A 91 22.42 10.33 -37.71
CA ASP A 91 22.36 11.80 -37.70
C ASP A 91 22.77 12.30 -36.32
N ARG A 92 24.07 12.51 -36.19
CA ARG A 92 24.73 13.15 -35.05
C ARG A 92 24.54 14.66 -35.21
N SER A 93 23.45 15.20 -34.67
CA SER A 93 23.25 16.66 -34.61
C SER A 93 24.16 17.27 -33.52
N ASN A 94 25.22 17.93 -33.99
CA ASN A 94 26.10 18.76 -33.17
C ASN A 94 25.30 19.99 -32.68
N PHE A 95 25.04 20.06 -31.36
CA PHE A 95 24.62 21.30 -30.71
C PHE A 95 25.87 22.09 -30.31
N GLU A 96 26.26 23.02 -31.17
CA GLU A 96 27.31 24.00 -30.91
C GLU A 96 26.68 25.25 -30.26
N ILE A 97 26.88 25.39 -28.94
CA ILE A 97 26.42 26.57 -28.19
C ILE A 97 27.53 27.62 -28.22
N LYS A 98 27.33 28.69 -28.99
CA LYS A 98 28.17 29.91 -28.92
C LYS A 98 27.69 30.80 -27.76
N PRO A 99 28.60 31.37 -26.95
CA PRO A 99 28.24 32.32 -25.90
C PRO A 99 28.12 33.74 -26.48
N PRO A 100 27.21 34.60 -25.99
CA PRO A 100 27.29 36.02 -26.25
C PRO A 100 28.29 36.70 -25.29
N ASN A 101 29.25 37.40 -25.90
CA ASN A 101 30.20 38.30 -25.24
C ASN A 101 29.56 39.65 -24.90
N ASN A 102 29.96 40.18 -23.74
CA ASN A 102 30.18 41.59 -23.38
C ASN A 102 29.08 42.64 -23.59
N VAL A 103 28.47 43.08 -22.47
CA VAL A 103 28.15 44.49 -22.24
C VAL A 103 28.60 44.90 -20.84
N LYS A 104 29.04 46.16 -20.75
CA LYS A 104 30.01 46.76 -19.85
C LYS A 104 29.53 47.02 -18.41
N ARG A 105 30.53 47.13 -17.55
CA ARG A 105 30.52 47.60 -16.17
C ARG A 105 30.91 49.10 -16.17
N GLU A 106 30.05 49.96 -15.64
CA GLU A 106 30.34 51.34 -15.20
C GLU A 106 29.59 51.49 -13.86
N GLU A 107 30.28 51.39 -12.73
CA GLU A 107 30.90 52.46 -11.93
C GLU A 107 29.93 53.33 -11.11
N VAL A 108 30.36 53.49 -9.86
CA VAL A 108 29.66 54.00 -8.69
C VAL A 108 29.61 55.53 -8.74
N GLY A 109 28.43 56.10 -8.57
CA GLY A 109 28.22 57.53 -8.31
C GLY A 109 27.52 57.72 -6.96
N ILE A 110 28.23 58.35 -6.02
CA ILE A 110 27.77 58.78 -4.70
C ILE A 110 26.88 60.02 -4.87
N ASP A 111 25.65 60.03 -4.35
CA ASP A 111 25.16 61.16 -3.55
C ASP A 111 23.83 60.90 -2.83
N GLY A 112 23.67 61.50 -1.65
CA GLY A 112 22.38 61.81 -1.04
C GLY A 112 21.81 60.83 -0.01
N VAL A 113 22.29 60.89 1.24
CA VAL A 113 21.50 60.44 2.40
C VAL A 113 20.36 61.45 2.60
N SER A 114 19.17 61.11 2.11
CA SER A 114 17.94 61.80 2.47
C SER A 114 17.26 61.04 3.61
N PHE A 115 17.10 61.70 4.75
CA PHE A 115 16.25 61.24 5.83
C PHE A 115 14.79 61.34 5.37
N VAL A 116 14.28 60.28 4.75
CA VAL A 116 12.85 60.12 4.50
C VAL A 116 12.29 59.29 5.63
N ALA A 117 11.39 59.92 6.39
CA ALA A 117 10.64 59.28 7.46
C ALA A 117 10.04 57.96 6.99
N GLU A 118 10.30 56.88 7.73
CA GLU A 118 9.57 55.64 7.57
C GLU A 118 8.09 55.90 7.85
N GLU A 119 7.32 56.12 6.79
CA GLU A 119 5.90 55.78 6.81
C GLU A 119 5.83 54.30 7.15
N LYS A 120 5.29 53.99 8.34
CA LYS A 120 4.86 52.64 8.71
C LYS A 120 3.95 52.13 7.60
N LYS A 121 4.53 51.35 6.67
CA LYS A 121 3.77 50.37 5.91
C LYS A 121 3.06 49.54 6.96
N LYS A 122 1.75 49.67 7.03
CA LYS A 122 0.90 48.65 7.63
C LYS A 122 1.33 47.36 6.95
N GLU A 123 2.08 46.53 7.67
CA GLU A 123 2.26 45.14 7.30
C GLU A 123 0.84 44.62 7.12
N ASP A 124 0.51 44.35 5.87
CA ASP A 124 -0.63 43.54 5.53
C ASP A 124 -0.35 42.24 6.28
N PHE A 125 -1.14 41.97 7.33
CA PHE A 125 -1.08 40.69 8.00
C PHE A 125 -1.53 39.70 6.93
N ASP A 126 -0.55 39.14 6.20
CA ASP A 126 -0.74 37.97 5.37
C ASP A 126 -1.56 37.03 6.23
N LEU A 127 -2.80 36.77 5.80
CA LEU A 127 -3.67 35.79 6.42
C LEU A 127 -2.91 34.46 6.33
N VAL A 128 -2.14 34.14 7.37
CA VAL A 128 -1.38 32.89 7.45
C VAL A 128 -2.42 31.79 7.51
N VAL A 129 -2.80 31.28 6.33
CA VAL A 129 -3.70 30.14 6.24
C VAL A 129 -3.03 29.01 7.01
N PRO A 130 -3.65 28.51 8.10
CA PRO A 130 -3.02 27.48 8.90
C PRO A 130 -2.75 26.25 8.03
N ARG A 131 -1.49 25.81 7.99
CA ARG A 131 -1.12 24.59 7.26
C ARG A 131 -1.94 23.41 7.80
N LYS A 132 -2.50 22.58 6.91
CA LYS A 132 -3.28 21.39 7.31
C LYS A 132 -2.42 20.43 8.13
N LEU A 133 -2.93 19.90 9.24
CA LEU A 133 -2.25 18.88 10.03
C LEU A 133 -1.94 17.63 9.18
N VAL A 134 -0.70 17.14 9.24
CA VAL A 134 -0.33 15.83 8.69
C VAL A 134 -0.34 14.81 9.84
N ILE A 135 -1.19 13.80 9.74
CA ILE A 135 -1.35 12.72 10.72
C ILE A 135 -0.66 11.47 10.16
N VAL A 136 0.53 11.17 10.67
CA VAL A 136 1.33 10.03 10.24
C VAL A 136 1.02 8.85 11.14
N VAL A 137 0.54 7.75 10.56
CA VAL A 137 0.18 6.52 11.29
C VAL A 137 1.22 5.46 11.03
N THR A 138 1.94 5.04 12.07
CA THR A 138 3.02 4.06 12.00
C THR A 138 2.71 2.85 12.88
N PRO A 139 2.33 1.69 12.30
CA PRO A 139 2.32 0.44 13.05
C PRO A 139 3.76 0.01 13.33
N THR A 140 4.02 -0.51 14.53
CA THR A 140 5.36 -1.03 14.89
C THR A 140 5.25 -2.25 15.81
N TYR A 141 6.30 -3.06 15.86
CA TYR A 141 6.34 -4.25 16.71
C TYR A 141 7.78 -4.56 17.10
N ASN A 142 7.93 -5.31 18.19
CA ASN A 142 9.22 -5.67 18.76
C ASN A 142 10.01 -6.54 17.78
N ARG A 143 11.13 -6.01 17.29
CA ARG A 143 12.10 -6.69 16.42
C ARG A 143 13.48 -6.05 16.54
N ALA A 144 14.51 -6.73 16.06
CA ALA A 144 15.90 -6.29 16.25
C ALA A 144 16.18 -4.87 15.75
N MET A 145 15.57 -4.48 14.62
CA MET A 145 15.77 -3.17 14.00
C MET A 145 14.69 -2.14 14.36
N GLN A 146 13.76 -2.43 15.28
CA GLN A 146 12.65 -1.54 15.63
C GLN A 146 13.13 -0.14 16.04
N GLY A 147 14.10 -0.08 16.95
CA GLY A 147 14.64 1.19 17.43
C GLY A 147 15.30 2.00 16.33
N TYR A 148 16.03 1.34 15.41
CA TYR A 148 16.61 2.00 14.23
C TYR A 148 15.52 2.61 13.34
N TYR A 149 14.47 1.83 13.04
CA TYR A 149 13.38 2.26 12.17
C TYR A 149 12.59 3.43 12.73
N LEU A 150 12.19 3.36 14.00
CA LEU A 150 11.50 4.46 14.66
C LEU A 150 12.34 5.73 14.71
N ASN A 151 13.64 5.62 15.04
CA ASN A 151 14.52 6.78 15.02
C ASN A 151 14.65 7.38 13.61
N ARG A 152 14.81 6.56 12.57
CA ARG A 152 14.92 7.04 11.19
C ARG A 152 13.66 7.81 10.76
N VAL A 153 12.48 7.24 10.97
CA VAL A 153 11.20 7.91 10.67
C VAL A 153 11.08 9.21 11.47
N ALA A 154 11.41 9.19 12.76
CA ALA A 154 11.36 10.37 13.60
C ALA A 154 12.28 11.50 13.13
N GLN A 155 13.51 11.20 12.70
CA GLN A 155 14.43 12.19 12.16
C GLN A 155 13.87 12.81 10.87
N THR A 156 13.24 12.02 9.99
CA THR A 156 12.55 12.55 8.81
C THR A 156 11.39 13.46 9.22
N LEU A 157 10.52 13.03 10.14
CA LEU A 157 9.35 13.79 10.57
C LEU A 157 9.74 15.10 11.29
N ARG A 158 10.87 15.14 11.99
CA ARG A 158 11.40 16.35 12.63
C ARG A 158 11.76 17.44 11.62
N LEU A 159 12.11 17.06 10.39
CA LEU A 159 12.42 17.99 9.31
C LEU A 159 11.17 18.45 8.54
N VAL A 160 10.02 17.83 8.79
CA VAL A 160 8.75 18.23 8.18
C VAL A 160 8.23 19.47 8.89
N GLU A 161 7.88 20.50 8.11
CA GLU A 161 7.29 21.73 8.65
C GLU A 161 6.03 21.41 9.48
N PRO A 162 5.84 21.99 10.67
CA PRO A 162 4.64 21.77 11.47
C PRO A 162 3.37 22.38 10.81
N PRO A 163 2.16 21.91 11.16
CA PRO A 163 1.88 20.89 12.18
C PRO A 163 1.95 19.45 11.65
N VAL A 164 2.54 18.55 12.44
CA VAL A 164 2.65 17.10 12.22
C VAL A 164 2.26 16.38 13.51
N LEU A 165 1.45 15.34 13.41
CA LEU A 165 1.10 14.44 14.50
C LEU A 165 1.49 13.02 14.14
N TRP A 166 2.39 12.42 14.92
CA TRP A 166 2.82 11.04 14.71
C TRP A 166 2.08 10.07 15.63
N ILE A 167 1.20 9.25 15.07
CA ILE A 167 0.50 8.20 15.80
C ILE A 167 1.27 6.90 15.64
N VAL A 168 1.92 6.46 16.71
CA VAL A 168 2.68 5.21 16.74
C VAL A 168 1.84 4.15 17.45
N VAL A 169 1.56 3.05 16.77
CA VAL A 169 0.72 1.98 17.30
C VAL A 169 1.55 0.72 17.51
N GLU A 170 1.81 0.39 18.77
CA GLU A 170 2.56 -0.79 19.17
C GLU A 170 1.63 -1.99 19.37
N GLY A 171 2.11 -3.19 19.02
CA GLY A 171 1.37 -4.43 19.25
C GLY A 171 1.47 -4.92 20.69
N ASN A 172 0.40 -5.53 21.20
CA ASN A 172 0.28 -6.18 22.52
C ASN A 172 0.31 -5.22 23.71
N ALA A 173 1.43 -4.54 23.96
CA ALA A 173 1.64 -3.68 25.13
C ALA A 173 2.56 -2.50 24.78
N ALA A 174 2.40 -1.39 25.50
CA ALA A 174 3.35 -0.27 25.40
C ALA A 174 4.67 -0.66 26.06
N SER A 175 5.75 -0.73 25.29
CA SER A 175 7.08 -1.02 25.84
C SER A 175 7.74 0.24 26.40
N PHE A 176 8.62 0.05 27.38
CA PHE A 176 9.40 1.15 27.93
C PHE A 176 10.35 1.72 26.86
N GLU A 177 10.94 0.84 26.06
CA GLU A 177 11.90 1.12 25.00
C GLU A 177 11.26 2.00 23.91
N THR A 178 10.09 1.61 23.36
CA THR A 178 9.37 2.42 22.39
C THR A 178 9.00 3.78 22.99
N SER A 179 8.48 3.78 24.22
CA SER A 179 8.11 5.02 24.91
C SER A 179 9.32 5.97 25.09
N GLU A 180 10.48 5.42 25.43
CA GLU A 180 11.73 6.17 25.61
C GLU A 180 12.22 6.76 24.28
N ILE A 181 12.19 5.98 23.20
CA ILE A 181 12.53 6.46 21.86
C ILE A 181 11.64 7.66 21.51
N LEU A 182 10.31 7.49 21.58
CA LEU A 182 9.35 8.53 21.19
C LEU A 182 9.54 9.84 21.97
N ARG A 183 9.78 9.75 23.29
CA ARG A 183 10.06 10.92 24.15
C ARG A 183 11.29 11.71 23.72
N LYS A 184 12.30 11.05 23.15
CA LYS A 184 13.57 11.67 22.73
C LYS A 184 13.52 12.29 21.33
N THR A 185 12.46 12.02 20.56
CA THR A 185 12.40 12.44 19.14
C THR A 185 12.15 13.94 18.93
N GLY A 186 11.44 14.59 19.85
CA GLY A 186 10.97 15.96 19.67
C GLY A 186 9.83 16.12 18.65
N VAL A 187 9.30 15.02 18.11
CA VAL A 187 8.12 15.03 17.21
C VAL A 187 6.86 14.93 18.07
N MET A 188 5.82 15.72 17.78
CA MET A 188 4.53 15.57 18.46
C MET A 188 3.93 14.20 18.15
N TYR A 189 3.72 13.37 19.18
CA TYR A 189 3.27 11.99 19.00
C TYR A 189 2.10 11.59 19.90
N ARG A 190 1.39 10.54 19.49
CA ARG A 190 0.50 9.74 20.34
C ARG A 190 0.93 8.27 20.25
N HIS A 191 1.24 7.68 21.39
CA HIS A 191 1.60 6.26 21.49
C HIS A 191 0.36 5.45 21.86
N LEU A 192 -0.07 4.58 20.96
CA LEU A 192 -1.24 3.73 21.11
C LEU A 192 -0.83 2.25 21.19
N VAL A 193 -1.71 1.42 21.73
CA VAL A 193 -1.49 -0.02 21.87
C VAL A 193 -2.65 -0.79 21.22
N CYS A 194 -2.32 -1.69 20.31
CA CYS A 194 -3.26 -2.65 19.75
C CYS A 194 -3.28 -3.93 20.60
N LYS A 195 -4.35 -4.13 21.37
CA LYS A 195 -4.51 -5.25 22.32
C LYS A 195 -5.01 -6.56 21.70
N ARG A 196 -5.30 -6.61 20.40
CA ARG A 196 -5.84 -7.82 19.77
C ARG A 196 -4.74 -8.89 19.67
N ASN A 197 -5.08 -10.13 20.03
CA ASN A 197 -4.19 -11.28 19.88
C ASN A 197 -3.91 -11.52 18.40
N MET A 198 -2.68 -11.25 17.97
CA MET A 198 -2.25 -11.34 16.58
C MET A 198 -1.61 -12.70 16.30
N THR A 199 -2.30 -13.57 15.56
CA THR A 199 -1.77 -14.88 15.16
C THR A 199 -0.83 -14.81 13.95
N SER A 200 -1.01 -13.85 13.04
CA SER A 200 -0.13 -13.65 11.86
C SER A 200 0.46 -12.25 11.79
N ILE A 201 1.66 -12.11 11.18
CA ILE A 201 2.35 -10.81 10.99
C ILE A 201 1.50 -9.85 10.14
N LYS A 202 0.76 -10.36 9.16
CA LYS A 202 -0.11 -9.56 8.29
C LYS A 202 -1.28 -8.93 9.06
N ASP A 203 -1.90 -9.72 9.94
CA ASP A 203 -3.03 -9.25 10.76
C ASP A 203 -2.59 -8.19 11.77
N ARG A 204 -1.28 -8.14 12.10
CA ARG A 204 -0.70 -7.12 12.98
C ARG A 204 -0.92 -5.71 12.45
N GLY A 205 -0.41 -5.44 11.24
CA GLY A 205 -0.49 -4.12 10.63
C GLY A 205 -1.93 -3.64 10.43
N VAL A 206 -2.83 -4.55 10.06
CA VAL A 206 -4.27 -4.27 9.87
C VAL A 206 -4.92 -3.77 11.16
N HIS A 207 -4.77 -4.50 12.27
CA HIS A 207 -5.39 -4.11 13.54
C HIS A 207 -4.76 -2.86 14.14
N GLN A 208 -3.46 -2.65 13.95
CA GLN A 208 -2.77 -1.45 14.41
C GLN A 208 -3.25 -0.20 13.66
N ARG A 209 -3.35 -0.26 12.33
CA ARG A 209 -3.92 0.85 11.54
C ARG A 209 -5.37 1.11 11.91
N ASN A 210 -6.17 0.07 12.14
CA ASN A 210 -7.55 0.23 12.63
C ASN A 210 -7.64 0.89 14.01
N THR A 211 -6.71 0.60 14.93
CA THR A 211 -6.62 1.25 16.24
C THR A 211 -6.35 2.76 16.08
N ALA A 212 -5.46 3.13 15.14
CA ALA A 212 -5.24 4.54 14.82
C ALA A 212 -6.46 5.20 14.18
N LEU A 213 -7.14 4.52 13.25
CA LEU A 213 -8.35 5.04 12.60
C LEU A 213 -9.48 5.30 13.61
N GLU A 214 -9.71 4.36 14.54
CA GLU A 214 -10.66 4.52 15.63
C GLU A 214 -10.31 5.72 16.52
N HIS A 215 -9.02 5.88 16.83
CA HIS A 215 -8.55 7.01 17.62
C HIS A 215 -8.74 8.36 16.91
N ILE A 216 -8.46 8.42 15.61
CA ILE A 216 -8.68 9.62 14.77
C ILE A 216 -10.17 9.96 14.70
N GLU A 217 -11.02 8.95 14.50
CA GLU A 217 -12.47 9.10 14.41
C GLU A 217 -13.08 9.56 15.75
N LEU A 218 -12.69 8.93 16.87
CA LEU A 218 -13.17 9.26 18.20
C LEU A 218 -12.84 10.70 18.61
N HIS A 219 -11.61 11.14 18.31
CA HIS A 219 -11.14 12.48 18.67
C HIS A 219 -11.39 13.52 17.58
N LYS A 220 -12.01 13.13 16.45
CA LYS A 220 -12.28 13.97 15.28
C LYS A 220 -11.08 14.81 14.86
N LEU A 221 -9.91 14.16 14.78
CA LEU A 221 -8.69 14.87 14.37
C LEU A 221 -8.86 15.31 12.92
N ASP A 222 -8.70 16.61 12.65
CA ASP A 222 -8.81 17.21 11.31
C ASP A 222 -7.42 17.41 10.71
N GLY A 223 -7.19 16.82 9.55
CA GLY A 223 -5.88 16.69 8.92
C GLY A 223 -5.83 15.61 7.83
N ILE A 224 -4.65 15.42 7.26
CA ILE A 224 -4.37 14.42 6.22
C ILE A 224 -3.76 13.19 6.87
N VAL A 225 -4.44 12.06 6.78
CA VAL A 225 -3.97 10.78 7.32
C VAL A 225 -3.07 10.11 6.29
N TYR A 226 -1.87 9.72 6.73
CA TYR A 226 -0.90 9.00 5.92
C TYR A 226 -0.43 7.74 6.66
N PHE A 227 -0.51 6.58 6.01
CA PHE A 227 0.02 5.32 6.55
C PHE A 227 1.51 5.21 6.21
N ALA A 228 2.35 5.25 7.24
CA ALA A 228 3.79 5.18 7.10
C ALA A 228 4.36 4.04 7.95
N ASP A 229 4.59 2.88 7.33
CA ASP A 229 5.28 1.76 7.95
C ASP A 229 6.73 2.15 8.35
N ASP A 230 7.24 1.60 9.46
CA ASP A 230 8.48 2.07 10.09
C ASP A 230 9.75 1.74 9.28
N ASP A 231 9.68 0.75 8.38
CA ASP A 231 10.77 0.26 7.53
C ASP A 231 10.86 0.92 6.15
N ASN A 232 9.84 1.67 5.74
CA ASN A 232 9.85 2.39 4.47
C ASN A 232 10.73 3.66 4.48
N VAL A 233 11.04 4.15 3.29
CA VAL A 233 11.86 5.35 3.08
C VAL A 233 10.98 6.46 2.51
N TYR A 234 11.06 7.66 3.11
CA TYR A 234 10.20 8.78 2.79
C TYR A 234 11.02 10.02 2.44
N SER A 235 10.66 10.69 1.34
CA SER A 235 11.19 12.01 1.01
C SER A 235 10.51 13.11 1.82
N LEU A 236 11.19 14.25 2.05
CA LEU A 236 10.57 15.42 2.68
C LEU A 236 9.50 16.06 1.78
N GLU A 237 9.73 16.02 0.46
CA GLU A 237 8.80 16.50 -0.54
C GLU A 237 7.43 15.81 -0.42
N LEU A 238 7.40 14.50 -0.12
CA LEU A 238 6.14 13.80 0.13
C LEU A 238 5.28 14.54 1.13
N PHE A 239 5.82 14.84 2.31
CA PHE A 239 5.07 15.46 3.39
C PHE A 239 4.64 16.89 3.08
N GLN A 240 5.36 17.59 2.21
CA GLN A 240 4.93 18.88 1.67
C GLN A 240 3.70 18.68 0.78
N SER A 241 3.76 17.75 -0.17
CA SER A 241 2.67 17.46 -1.09
C SER A 241 1.43 16.88 -0.41
N LEU A 242 1.58 16.16 0.71
CA LEU A 242 0.44 15.66 1.49
C LEU A 242 -0.53 16.78 1.89
N ARG A 243 -0.04 18.01 2.14
CA ARG A 243 -0.86 19.14 2.59
C ARG A 243 -1.78 19.67 1.49
N GLU A 244 -1.45 19.41 0.24
CA GLU A 244 -2.23 19.84 -0.92
C GLU A 244 -3.50 18.99 -1.09
N ILE A 245 -3.50 17.76 -0.55
CA ILE A 245 -4.60 16.80 -0.64
C ILE A 245 -5.90 17.41 -0.09
N ARG A 246 -6.93 17.39 -0.92
CA ARG A 246 -8.29 17.86 -0.58
C ARG A 246 -9.12 16.70 -0.03
N ARG A 247 -9.11 15.56 -0.73
CA ARG A 247 -9.94 14.39 -0.39
C ARG A 247 -9.11 13.13 -0.27
N PHE A 248 -8.53 12.66 -1.38
CA PHE A 248 -7.77 11.42 -1.46
C PHE A 248 -6.65 11.58 -2.48
N GLY A 249 -5.41 11.60 -2.00
CA GLY A 249 -4.22 11.73 -2.83
C GLY A 249 -3.51 10.40 -3.04
N THR A 250 -2.97 10.18 -4.24
CA THR A 250 -2.20 8.98 -4.56
C THR A 250 -1.03 9.26 -5.50
N TRP A 251 0.01 8.43 -5.42
CA TRP A 251 1.26 8.60 -6.14
C TRP A 251 1.98 7.26 -6.33
N PRO A 252 2.95 7.18 -7.27
CA PRO A 252 3.66 5.94 -7.50
C PRO A 252 4.67 5.61 -6.39
N VAL A 253 4.71 4.32 -6.04
CA VAL A 253 5.61 3.74 -5.04
C VAL A 253 6.52 2.73 -5.71
N ALA A 254 7.82 2.86 -5.46
CA ALA A 254 8.80 1.85 -5.83
C ALA A 254 9.03 0.91 -4.65
N MET A 255 9.02 -0.39 -4.92
CA MET A 255 9.21 -1.43 -3.93
C MET A 255 10.37 -2.33 -4.37
N LEU A 256 11.30 -2.61 -3.46
CA LEU A 256 12.39 -3.54 -3.74
C LEU A 256 11.94 -4.97 -3.41
N ALA A 257 11.89 -5.87 -4.39
CA ALA A 257 11.61 -7.28 -4.14
C ALA A 257 12.93 -8.00 -3.76
N PRO A 258 13.14 -8.37 -2.47
CA PRO A 258 14.45 -8.83 -1.98
C PRO A 258 14.96 -10.09 -2.70
N SER A 259 14.04 -10.95 -3.13
CA SER A 259 14.36 -12.25 -3.74
C SER A 259 14.61 -12.20 -5.26
N LYS A 260 14.35 -11.06 -5.93
CA LYS A 260 14.30 -11.01 -7.40
C LYS A 260 15.21 -9.96 -8.05
N ASN A 261 16.00 -9.21 -7.28
CA ASN A 261 16.78 -8.05 -7.77
C ASN A 261 15.95 -7.16 -8.72
N LYS A 262 14.64 -7.04 -8.45
CA LYS A 262 13.68 -6.36 -9.31
C LYS A 262 12.98 -5.28 -8.51
N ALA A 263 12.94 -4.07 -9.06
CA ALA A 263 12.07 -3.02 -8.58
C ALA A 263 10.65 -3.24 -9.10
N ILE A 264 9.69 -3.31 -8.18
CA ILE A 264 8.27 -3.29 -8.49
C ILE A 264 7.82 -1.83 -8.44
N LEU A 265 7.13 -1.38 -9.48
CA LEU A 265 6.53 -0.04 -9.53
C LEU A 265 5.01 -0.22 -9.55
N GLU A 266 4.33 0.35 -8.56
CA GLU A 266 2.88 0.41 -8.48
C GLU A 266 2.45 1.87 -8.29
N GLY A 267 1.40 2.30 -8.99
CA GLY A 267 0.93 3.66 -8.84
C GLY A 267 -0.15 4.09 -9.83
N PRO A 268 -0.71 5.29 -9.64
CA PRO A 268 -1.69 5.86 -10.55
C PRO A 268 -1.05 6.30 -11.87
N VAL A 269 -1.86 6.30 -12.93
CA VAL A 269 -1.59 6.97 -14.19
C VAL A 269 -2.46 8.21 -14.24
N CYS A 270 -1.85 9.38 -14.44
CA CYS A 270 -2.52 10.66 -14.23
C CYS A 270 -2.49 11.52 -15.50
N ASN A 271 -3.58 12.25 -15.75
CA ASN A 271 -3.64 13.34 -16.71
C ASN A 271 -3.80 14.65 -15.94
N GLY A 272 -2.72 15.43 -15.82
CA GLY A 272 -2.66 16.50 -14.83
C GLY A 272 -2.84 15.93 -13.41
N SER A 273 -3.69 16.51 -12.59
CA SER A 273 -4.01 15.98 -11.25
C SER A 273 -5.05 14.86 -11.25
N GLN A 274 -5.69 14.54 -12.38
CA GLN A 274 -6.74 13.54 -12.45
C GLN A 274 -6.15 12.13 -12.61
N VAL A 275 -6.57 11.19 -11.78
CA VAL A 275 -6.23 9.77 -11.92
C VAL A 275 -7.09 9.16 -13.04
N ILE A 276 -6.46 8.57 -14.05
CA ILE A 276 -7.13 7.97 -15.23
C ILE A 276 -6.95 6.45 -15.32
N GLY A 277 -6.16 5.87 -14.41
CA GLY A 277 -5.90 4.44 -14.36
C GLY A 277 -4.72 4.12 -13.45
N TRP A 278 -4.19 2.91 -13.59
CA TRP A 278 -3.16 2.38 -12.69
C TRP A 278 -2.09 1.61 -13.46
N HIS A 279 -0.87 1.70 -12.96
CA HIS A 279 0.30 0.98 -13.47
C HIS A 279 0.80 -0.02 -12.44
N THR A 280 1.12 -1.24 -12.90
CA THR A 280 1.93 -2.19 -12.14
C THR A 280 2.78 -3.02 -13.09
N ASN A 281 4.04 -3.26 -12.71
CA ASN A 281 4.92 -4.20 -13.39
C ASN A 281 4.94 -5.60 -12.72
N GLU A 282 4.03 -5.84 -11.76
CA GLU A 282 3.87 -7.11 -11.04
C GLU A 282 2.66 -7.90 -11.58
N LYS A 283 2.93 -9.06 -12.19
CA LYS A 283 1.89 -9.84 -12.88
C LYS A 283 0.90 -10.51 -11.92
N SER A 284 1.34 -10.88 -10.71
CA SER A 284 0.51 -11.57 -9.71
C SER A 284 -0.64 -10.71 -9.19
N LYS A 285 -0.52 -9.39 -9.31
CA LYS A 285 -1.44 -8.41 -8.72
C LYS A 285 -2.40 -7.75 -9.72
N ARG A 286 -2.51 -8.27 -10.94
CA ARG A 286 -3.33 -7.72 -12.04
C ARG A 286 -4.84 -7.73 -11.80
N LEU A 287 -5.34 -8.50 -10.83
CA LEU A 287 -6.77 -8.60 -10.54
C LEU A 287 -7.28 -7.51 -9.58
N ARG A 288 -6.37 -6.67 -9.04
CA ARG A 288 -6.75 -5.57 -8.16
C ARG A 288 -7.34 -4.42 -8.97
N ARG A 289 -8.38 -3.78 -8.44
CA ARG A 289 -8.94 -2.57 -9.01
C ARG A 289 -7.96 -1.40 -8.90
N PHE A 290 -7.40 -1.21 -7.70
CA PHE A 290 -6.42 -0.16 -7.42
C PHE A 290 -5.03 -0.77 -7.25
N HIS A 291 -4.08 -0.42 -8.12
CA HIS A 291 -2.69 -0.89 -8.00
C HIS A 291 -1.86 0.11 -7.21
N VAL A 292 -1.97 0.04 -5.88
CA VAL A 292 -1.28 0.91 -4.96
C VAL A 292 -0.76 0.12 -3.76
N ASP A 293 0.34 0.59 -3.20
CA ASP A 293 0.90 0.13 -1.92
C ASP A 293 0.25 0.92 -0.76
N MET A 294 0.27 0.37 0.46
CA MET A 294 -0.29 1.05 1.63
C MET A 294 0.27 2.46 1.86
N SER A 295 1.54 2.68 1.50
CA SER A 295 2.23 3.96 1.63
C SER A 295 2.11 4.86 0.39
N GLY A 296 1.31 4.47 -0.61
CA GLY A 296 1.11 5.18 -1.88
C GLY A 296 -0.14 6.07 -1.94
N PHE A 297 -0.79 6.28 -0.80
CA PHE A 297 -1.95 7.17 -0.72
C PHE A 297 -2.06 7.84 0.65
N ALA A 298 -2.80 8.95 0.68
CA ALA A 298 -3.21 9.64 1.89
C ALA A 298 -4.60 10.25 1.69
N PHE A 299 -5.31 10.51 2.78
CA PHE A 299 -6.71 10.96 2.68
C PHE A 299 -7.09 11.93 3.79
N ASN A 300 -8.12 12.72 3.53
CA ASN A 300 -8.65 13.66 4.49
C ASN A 300 -9.36 12.90 5.62
N SER A 301 -8.89 13.09 6.86
CA SER A 301 -9.44 12.46 8.07
C SER A 301 -10.94 12.67 8.27
N THR A 302 -11.49 13.79 7.78
CA THR A 302 -12.94 14.08 7.85
C THR A 302 -13.78 13.03 7.12
N ILE A 303 -13.19 12.23 6.22
CA ILE A 303 -13.87 11.06 5.62
C ILE A 303 -14.29 10.06 6.69
N LEU A 304 -13.53 9.93 7.79
CA LEU A 304 -13.82 8.96 8.85
C LEU A 304 -15.01 9.39 9.70
N TRP A 305 -15.06 10.65 10.12
CA TRP A 305 -15.96 11.15 11.16
C TRP A 305 -17.00 12.19 10.70
N ASP A 306 -16.94 12.68 9.45
CA ASP A 306 -17.95 13.56 8.82
C ASP A 306 -18.48 12.93 7.51
N PRO A 307 -19.33 11.89 7.61
CA PRO A 307 -19.84 11.17 6.44
C PRO A 307 -20.74 12.04 5.54
N LYS A 308 -21.37 13.09 6.08
CA LYS A 308 -22.29 13.96 5.35
C LYS A 308 -21.54 14.80 4.32
N ARG A 309 -20.30 15.20 4.64
CA ARG A 309 -19.45 16.01 3.75
C ARG A 309 -19.09 15.29 2.45
N TRP A 310 -18.88 13.97 2.51
CA TRP A 310 -18.27 13.21 1.42
C TRP A 310 -19.22 12.25 0.69
N LYS A 311 -20.53 12.24 1.02
CA LYS A 311 -21.55 11.36 0.41
C LYS A 311 -21.06 9.92 0.29
N ARG A 312 -20.56 9.36 1.40
CA ARG A 312 -19.88 8.05 1.39
C ARG A 312 -20.78 6.96 0.80
N PRO A 313 -20.20 6.00 0.05
CA PRO A 313 -20.94 4.86 -0.49
C PRO A 313 -21.46 3.91 0.59
N PHE A 314 -20.82 3.88 1.78
CA PHE A 314 -21.17 2.95 2.86
C PHE A 314 -21.37 3.65 4.22
N PRO A 315 -22.36 3.21 5.02
CA PRO A 315 -22.63 3.77 6.35
C PRO A 315 -21.72 3.23 7.45
N HIS A 316 -21.04 2.10 7.23
CA HIS A 316 -20.16 1.46 8.22
C HIS A 316 -18.85 2.24 8.44
N PRO A 317 -18.20 2.11 9.61
CA PRO A 317 -16.90 2.71 9.84
C PRO A 317 -15.86 2.21 8.85
N THR A 318 -15.10 3.13 8.24
CA THR A 318 -14.01 2.79 7.33
C THR A 318 -12.89 2.08 8.09
N ARG A 319 -12.63 0.82 7.79
CA ARG A 319 -11.61 -0.01 8.44
C ARG A 319 -10.93 -0.95 7.45
N GLN A 320 -9.70 -1.34 7.75
CA GLN A 320 -9.02 -2.43 7.07
C GLN A 320 -9.63 -3.77 7.51
N LEU A 321 -9.93 -4.64 6.55
CA LEU A 321 -10.59 -5.92 6.79
C LEU A 321 -9.53 -7.02 6.96
N ASP A 322 -9.60 -7.78 8.05
CA ASP A 322 -8.68 -8.88 8.36
C ASP A 322 -8.92 -10.13 7.48
N THR A 323 -10.14 -10.33 6.98
CA THR A 323 -10.51 -11.50 6.15
C THR A 323 -10.05 -11.42 4.68
N VAL A 324 -9.35 -10.35 4.28
CA VAL A 324 -9.03 -10.09 2.88
C VAL A 324 -7.79 -10.86 2.41
N LYS A 325 -7.89 -11.43 1.20
CA LYS A 325 -6.80 -12.14 0.51
C LYS A 325 -5.54 -11.29 0.43
N GLU A 326 -4.38 -11.95 0.41
CA GLU A 326 -3.10 -11.26 0.28
C GLU A 326 -3.03 -10.36 -0.95
N GLY A 327 -2.53 -9.14 -0.76
CA GLY A 327 -2.42 -8.10 -1.78
C GLY A 327 -3.68 -7.26 -2.04
N PHE A 328 -4.85 -7.60 -1.46
CA PHE A 328 -6.10 -6.85 -1.70
C PHE A 328 -6.48 -5.86 -0.60
N GLN A 329 -5.65 -5.72 0.44
CA GLN A 329 -5.94 -4.89 1.62
C GLN A 329 -6.11 -3.40 1.25
N GLU A 330 -5.24 -2.88 0.40
CA GLU A 330 -5.27 -1.49 -0.06
C GLU A 330 -6.53 -1.25 -0.89
N THR A 331 -6.82 -2.15 -1.83
CA THR A 331 -7.99 -2.02 -2.71
C THR A 331 -9.29 -2.00 -1.91
N THR A 332 -9.48 -2.94 -0.98
CA THR A 332 -10.73 -3.02 -0.18
C THR A 332 -10.88 -1.85 0.79
N PHE A 333 -9.78 -1.28 1.27
CA PHE A 333 -9.82 -0.05 2.07
C PHE A 333 -10.24 1.16 1.21
N ILE A 334 -9.64 1.31 0.03
CA ILE A 334 -9.89 2.45 -0.86
C ILE A 334 -11.33 2.45 -1.37
N GLU A 335 -11.89 1.28 -1.69
CA GLU A 335 -13.31 1.12 -2.09
C GLU A 335 -14.30 1.59 -1.01
N GLN A 336 -13.89 1.65 0.26
CA GLN A 336 -14.71 2.22 1.34
C GLN A 336 -14.62 3.74 1.43
N VAL A 337 -13.56 4.34 0.87
CA VAL A 337 -13.19 5.76 1.02
C VAL A 337 -13.59 6.60 -0.19
N VAL A 338 -13.48 6.04 -1.39
CA VAL A 338 -13.77 6.70 -2.67
C VAL A 338 -14.61 5.81 -3.57
N ALA A 339 -15.48 6.41 -4.39
CA ALA A 339 -16.35 5.66 -5.28
C ALA A 339 -15.59 5.15 -6.52
N ASP A 340 -14.76 6.01 -7.10
CA ASP A 340 -13.93 5.74 -8.27
C ASP A 340 -12.75 6.73 -8.35
N GLU A 341 -11.95 6.61 -9.40
CA GLU A 341 -10.77 7.43 -9.66
C GLU A 341 -11.06 8.94 -9.78
N SER A 342 -12.31 9.36 -10.05
CA SER A 342 -12.68 10.79 -10.11
C SER A 342 -12.65 11.49 -8.75
N ASP A 343 -12.74 10.71 -7.68
CA ASP A 343 -12.62 11.19 -6.30
C ASP A 343 -11.15 11.26 -5.82
N MET A 344 -10.20 10.88 -6.68
CA MET A 344 -8.77 10.81 -6.38
C MET A 344 -7.98 11.92 -7.07
N GLU A 345 -6.93 12.40 -6.41
CA GLU A 345 -5.98 13.36 -6.97
C GLU A 345 -4.56 12.77 -7.02
N GLY A 346 -3.89 12.99 -8.14
CA GLY A 346 -2.50 12.61 -8.36
C GLY A 346 -1.53 13.60 -7.72
N VAL A 347 -0.61 13.11 -6.90
CA VAL A 347 0.30 13.94 -6.09
C VAL A 347 1.77 13.54 -6.37
N PRO A 348 2.67 14.42 -6.83
CA PRO A 348 2.39 15.73 -7.39
C PRO A 348 1.64 15.58 -8.73
N SER A 349 1.24 16.69 -9.34
CA SER A 349 0.55 16.67 -10.63
C SER A 349 1.27 15.81 -11.66
N ALA A 350 0.51 15.08 -12.46
CA ALA A 350 0.95 14.09 -13.44
C ALA A 350 1.57 12.81 -12.85
N CYS A 351 1.57 12.64 -11.52
CA CYS A 351 2.07 11.41 -10.87
C CYS A 351 3.49 11.04 -11.33
N SER A 352 4.30 12.07 -11.54
CA SER A 352 5.56 12.01 -12.27
C SER A 352 6.76 11.62 -11.42
N ARG A 353 6.59 11.56 -10.09
CA ARG A 353 7.67 11.36 -9.12
C ARG A 353 7.35 10.23 -8.15
N ILE A 354 8.37 9.45 -7.83
CA ILE A 354 8.35 8.50 -6.72
C ILE A 354 8.83 9.25 -5.48
N LEU A 355 7.97 9.37 -4.47
CA LEU A 355 8.23 10.15 -3.27
C LEU A 355 8.48 9.30 -2.02
N ASN A 356 8.25 8.00 -2.12
CA ASN A 356 8.55 7.00 -1.10
C ASN A 356 8.91 5.65 -1.71
N TRP A 357 9.63 4.86 -0.92
CA TRP A 357 10.07 3.53 -1.30
C TRP A 357 9.70 2.51 -0.23
N HIS A 358 9.14 1.40 -0.66
CA HIS A 358 8.90 0.26 0.20
C HIS A 358 10.17 -0.59 0.25
N LEU A 359 10.81 -0.63 1.41
CA LEU A 359 12.07 -1.33 1.63
C LEU A 359 12.03 -2.10 2.94
N HIS A 360 11.64 -3.37 2.85
CA HIS A 360 11.65 -4.26 4.01
C HIS A 360 13.03 -4.91 4.16
N LEU A 361 13.77 -4.50 5.19
CA LEU A 361 15.06 -5.11 5.58
C LEU A 361 14.94 -5.59 7.02
N ASP A 362 14.93 -6.88 7.26
CA ASP A 362 14.99 -7.40 8.63
C ASP A 362 16.21 -8.30 8.82
N ALA A 363 16.76 -8.28 10.03
CA ALA A 363 17.82 -9.21 10.40
C ALA A 363 17.21 -10.60 10.54
N LEU A 364 17.62 -11.54 9.67
CA LEU A 364 17.28 -12.94 9.85
C LEU A 364 18.03 -13.48 11.07
N ASP A 365 17.30 -14.11 11.99
CA ASP A 365 17.84 -14.95 13.07
C ASP A 365 18.75 -14.30 14.13
N VAL A 366 18.71 -12.97 14.31
CA VAL A 366 19.44 -12.31 15.41
C VAL A 366 18.46 -11.95 16.53
N PRO A 367 18.45 -12.65 17.68
CA PRO A 367 17.69 -12.20 18.83
C PRO A 367 18.21 -10.83 19.26
N TYR A 368 17.32 -9.84 19.38
CA TYR A 368 17.68 -8.54 19.93
C TYR A 368 18.20 -8.77 21.36
N PRO A 369 19.42 -8.32 21.70
CA PRO A 369 19.97 -8.57 23.02
C PRO A 369 19.11 -7.83 24.07
N GLN A 370 18.81 -8.46 25.21
CA GLN A 370 18.06 -7.85 26.33
C GLN A 370 18.84 -6.76 27.08
N GLY A 371 19.73 -6.05 26.38
CA GLY A 371 20.63 -5.05 26.91
C GLY A 371 21.89 -4.97 26.05
N TRP A 372 22.36 -3.75 25.80
CA TRP A 372 23.71 -3.53 25.28
C TRP A 372 24.70 -3.78 26.40
N VAL A 373 25.00 -5.05 26.70
CA VAL A 373 26.18 -5.39 27.48
C VAL A 373 27.36 -5.23 26.54
N MET A 374 27.85 -3.99 26.40
CA MET A 374 29.20 -3.75 25.92
C MET A 374 30.11 -4.49 26.90
N GLN A 375 30.51 -5.72 26.57
CA GLN A 375 31.65 -6.33 27.26
C GLN A 375 32.77 -5.30 27.21
N LYS A 376 33.45 -5.12 28.35
CA LYS A 376 34.49 -4.11 28.63
C LYS A 376 35.72 -4.13 27.68
N ASN A 377 35.60 -4.67 26.48
CA ASN A 377 36.69 -4.93 25.54
C ASN A 377 36.84 -3.83 24.47
N LEU A 378 36.46 -2.59 24.77
CA LEU A 378 36.89 -1.43 23.97
C LEU A 378 38.34 -1.01 24.26
N GLU A 379 39.05 -1.72 25.16
CA GLU A 379 40.48 -1.51 25.46
C GLU A 379 41.43 -2.33 24.55
N ALA A 380 40.99 -2.74 23.36
CA ALA A 380 41.93 -3.27 22.37
C ALA A 380 42.75 -2.11 21.77
N VAL A 381 43.87 -1.77 22.40
CA VAL A 381 44.90 -0.93 21.80
C VAL A 381 45.52 -1.71 20.65
N ILE A 382 45.05 -1.44 19.42
CA ILE A 382 45.72 -1.91 18.21
C ILE A 382 46.96 -1.04 18.03
N THR A 383 48.12 -1.54 18.46
CA THR A 383 49.39 -0.95 18.06
C THR A 383 49.57 -1.19 16.57
N VAL A 384 49.42 -0.12 15.78
CA VAL A 384 49.83 -0.09 14.37
C VAL A 384 51.35 -0.30 14.35
N ARG A 385 51.79 -1.39 13.71
CA ARG A 385 53.21 -1.64 13.42
C ARG A 385 53.57 -1.08 12.06
#